data_AF-A0A4P7R1L8-F1
#
_entry.id   AF-A0A4P7R1L8-F1
#
_cell.length_a   1.000
_cell.length_b   1.000
_cell.length_c   1.000
_cell.angle_alpha   90.00
_cell.angle_beta   90.00
_cell.angle_gamma   90.00
#
_symmetry.space_group_name_H-M   'P 1'
#
loop_
_entity.id
_entity.type
_entity.pdbx_description
1 polymer ?
#
loop_
_entity_poly.entity_id
_entity_poly.type
_entity_poly.pdbx_seq_one_letter_code
_entity_poly.pdbx_strand_id
1 'polypeptide(L)' 'MLKTMLNMPAKLMREADENDDAAQDNEPIASGSLAQMVQAFTALDPAEVEGLVIKCAGRDRPITSAEARDLRLTAAAA' A
#
# COMPACT_ATOMS: atom_id res chain seq x y z
N MET A 1 -15.42 9.97 6.24
CA MET A 1 -14.62 10.22 5.00
C MET A 1 -13.61 9.10 4.71
N LEU A 2 -12.97 8.45 5.71
CA LEU A 2 -12.10 7.28 5.46
C LEU A 2 -12.79 6.10 4.74
N LYS A 3 -14.06 5.80 5.07
CA LYS A 3 -14.85 4.75 4.41
C LYS A 3 -14.95 4.92 2.88
N THR A 4 -14.95 6.16 2.39
CA THR A 4 -14.95 6.45 0.95
C THR A 4 -13.59 6.19 0.31
N MET A 5 -12.50 6.43 1.04
CA MET A 5 -11.13 6.19 0.57
C MET A 5 -10.78 4.69 0.49
N LEU A 6 -11.37 3.86 1.35
CA LEU A 6 -11.15 2.40 1.36
C LEU A 6 -11.61 1.70 0.07
N ASN A 7 -12.59 2.25 -0.64
CA ASN A 7 -13.08 1.72 -1.91
C ASN A 7 -12.35 2.29 -3.14
N MET A 8 -11.43 3.25 -2.95
CA MET A 8 -10.71 3.82 -4.09
C MET A 8 -9.72 2.82 -4.67
N PRO A 9 -9.53 2.84 -6.00
CA PRO A 9 -8.60 1.93 -6.65
C PRO A 9 -7.18 2.24 -6.16
N ALA A 10 -6.49 1.19 -5.72
CA ALA A 10 -5.15 1.23 -5.19
C ALA A 10 -4.31 0.10 -5.79
N LYS A 11 -3.01 0.31 -5.80
CA LYS A 11 -2.01 -0.65 -6.29
C LYS A 11 -0.93 -0.82 -5.24
N LEU A 12 -0.58 -2.07 -4.94
CA LEU A 12 0.57 -2.42 -4.13
C LEU A 12 1.79 -2.51 -5.04
N MET A 13 2.82 -1.75 -4.73
CA MET A 13 4.06 -1.65 -5.50
C MET A 13 5.26 -1.81 -4.57
N ARG A 14 6.39 -2.27 -5.09
CA ARG A 14 7.66 -2.17 -4.35
C ARG A 14 8.11 -0.72 -4.29
N GLU A 15 8.64 -0.33 -3.15
CA GLU A 15 9.37 0.92 -2.94
C GLU A 15 10.66 0.82 -3.75
N ALA A 16 10.86 1.76 -4.66
CA ALA A 16 12.13 1.91 -5.33
C ALA A 16 13.09 2.53 -4.32
N ASP A 17 14.12 1.79 -3.92
CA ASP A 17 15.27 2.41 -3.28
C ASP A 17 15.83 3.45 -4.25
N GLU A 18 16.05 4.68 -3.78
CA GLU A 18 16.52 5.82 -4.59
C GLU A 18 17.93 5.61 -5.20
N ASN A 19 18.48 4.39 -5.09
CA ASN A 19 19.87 4.06 -5.33
C ASN A 19 20.10 2.91 -6.31
N ASP A 20 19.05 2.36 -6.96
CA ASP A 20 19.21 1.29 -7.94
C ASP A 20 18.68 1.71 -9.33
N ASP A 21 19.61 1.85 -10.28
CA ASP A 21 19.41 2.36 -11.64
C ASP A 21 18.85 1.27 -12.58
N ALA A 22 17.91 0.46 -12.09
CA ALA A 22 17.58 -0.81 -12.74
C ALA A 22 16.08 -1.14 -12.72
N ALA A 23 15.26 -0.28 -13.32
CA ALA A 23 14.11 -0.62 -14.19
C ALA A 23 13.15 -1.78 -13.81
N GLN A 24 13.12 -2.26 -12.57
CA GLN A 24 12.19 -3.26 -12.04
C GLN A 24 11.06 -2.61 -11.20
N ASP A 25 11.14 -1.28 -11.01
CA ASP A 25 10.37 -0.47 -10.06
C ASP A 25 8.91 -0.16 -10.42
N ASN A 26 8.33 -0.84 -11.41
CA ASN A 26 6.97 -0.52 -11.85
C ASN A 26 6.05 -1.73 -12.01
N GLU A 27 6.44 -2.93 -11.56
CA GLU A 27 5.51 -4.06 -11.56
C GLU A 27 4.55 -3.98 -10.37
N PRO A 28 3.23 -3.80 -10.62
CA PRO A 28 2.25 -3.85 -9.55
C PRO A 28 2.14 -5.29 -9.03
N ILE A 29 2.50 -5.49 -7.76
CA ILE A 29 2.35 -6.78 -7.07
C ILE A 29 0.88 -7.18 -7.00
N ALA A 30 0.03 -6.19 -6.71
CA ALA A 30 -1.41 -6.37 -6.66
C ALA A 30 -2.13 -5.06 -7.00
N SER A 31 -3.36 -5.19 -7.48
CA SER A 31 -4.26 -4.07 -7.72
C SER A 31 -5.66 -4.40 -7.22
N GLY A 32 -6.33 -3.43 -6.62
CA GLY A 32 -7.68 -3.61 -6.09
C GLY A 32 -8.18 -2.34 -5.44
N SER A 33 -9.08 -2.45 -4.47
CA SER A 33 -9.41 -1.32 -3.60
C SER A 33 -8.33 -1.11 -2.54
N LEU A 34 -8.26 0.11 -1.97
CA LEU A 34 -7.38 0.39 -0.84
C LEU A 34 -7.58 -0.61 0.31
N ALA A 35 -8.82 -0.97 0.62
CA ALA A 35 -9.12 -1.99 1.62
C ALA A 35 -8.52 -3.36 1.27
N GLN A 36 -8.63 -3.79 0.00
CA GLN A 36 -8.03 -5.04 -0.46
C GLN A 36 -6.50 -5.00 -0.40
N MET A 37 -5.89 -3.86 -0.74
CA MET A 37 -4.43 -3.70 -0.68
C MET A 37 -3.94 -3.68 0.77
N VAL A 38 -4.64 -3.02 1.68
CA VAL A 38 -4.31 -3.06 3.13
C VAL A 38 -4.47 -4.48 3.67
N GLN A 39 -5.50 -5.22 3.25
CA GLN A 39 -5.65 -6.63 3.63
C GLN A 39 -4.52 -7.50 3.09
N ALA A 40 -4.20 -7.38 1.79
CA ALA A 40 -3.09 -8.10 1.17
C ALA A 40 -1.77 -7.78 1.85
N PHE A 41 -1.52 -6.50 2.13
CA PHE A 41 -0.36 -6.03 2.88
C PHE A 41 -0.28 -6.69 4.27
N THR A 42 -1.40 -6.85 4.96
CA THR A 42 -1.40 -7.47 6.30
C THR A 42 -1.34 -8.99 6.28
N ALA A 43 -1.57 -9.62 5.13
CA ALA A 43 -1.40 -11.05 4.93
C ALA A 43 0.06 -11.40 4.58
N LEU A 44 0.84 -10.43 4.12
CA LEU A 44 2.27 -10.56 3.83
C LEU A 44 3.10 -10.47 5.11
N ASP A 45 4.25 -11.12 5.10
CA ASP A 45 5.18 -11.10 6.23
C ASP A 45 5.78 -9.71 6.46
N PRO A 46 6.05 -9.32 7.71
CA PRO A 46 6.69 -8.05 8.07
C PRO A 46 7.96 -7.72 7.27
N ALA A 47 8.72 -8.74 6.89
CA ALA A 47 9.95 -8.62 6.10
C ALA A 47 9.68 -8.44 4.59
N GLU A 48 8.56 -8.93 4.08
CA GLU A 48 8.17 -8.75 2.67
C GLU A 48 7.50 -7.40 2.42
N VAL A 49 6.92 -6.81 3.48
CA VAL A 49 6.30 -5.48 3.42
C VAL A 49 7.26 -4.33 3.66
N GLU A 50 8.46 -4.62 4.15
CA GLU A 50 9.56 -3.68 4.30
C GLU A 50 10.07 -3.36 2.89
N GLY A 51 9.72 -2.18 2.37
CA GLY A 51 9.90 -1.83 0.95
C GLY A 51 8.65 -2.05 0.07
N LEU A 52 7.44 -2.10 0.63
CA LEU A 52 6.19 -2.02 -0.14
C LEU A 52 5.43 -0.71 0.13
N VAL A 53 4.86 -0.15 -0.93
CA VAL A 53 4.02 1.04 -0.91
C VAL A 53 2.68 0.81 -1.61
N ILE A 54 1.63 1.43 -1.09
CA ILE A 54 0.29 1.40 -1.68
C ILE A 54 0.02 2.74 -2.38
N LYS A 55 -0.07 2.75 -3.70
CA LYS A 55 -0.50 3.93 -4.48
C LYS A 55 -2.03 3.92 -4.60
N CYS A 56 -2.69 4.89 -4.00
CA CYS A 56 -4.15 5.05 -4.06
C CYS A 56 -4.53 6.17 -5.03
N ALA A 57 -5.53 5.94 -5.88
CA ALA A 57 -6.06 6.99 -6.75
C ALA A 57 -6.66 8.13 -5.91
N GLY A 58 -6.28 9.36 -6.22
CA GLY A 58 -6.71 10.55 -5.46
C GLY A 58 -5.79 10.96 -4.31
N ARG A 59 -4.62 10.31 -4.15
CA ARG A 59 -3.57 10.74 -3.22
C ARG A 59 -2.29 11.01 -4.01
N ASP A 60 -1.72 12.21 -3.84
CA ASP A 60 -0.46 12.59 -4.50
C ASP A 60 0.74 11.80 -3.97
N ARG A 61 0.65 11.31 -2.73
CA ARG A 61 1.70 10.53 -2.07
C ARG A 61 1.30 9.06 -1.87
N PRO A 62 2.21 8.10 -2.12
CA PRO A 62 1.98 6.71 -1.77
C PRO A 62 1.73 6.54 -0.26
N ILE A 63 0.99 5.51 0.10
CA ILE A 63 0.80 5.06 1.48
C ILE A 63 1.93 4.09 1.78
N THR A 64 2.77 4.42 2.77
CA THR A 64 3.87 3.55 3.17
C THR A 64 3.37 2.35 3.97
N SER A 65 4.23 1.35 4.13
CA SER A 65 4.02 0.19 5.01
C SER A 65 3.58 0.58 6.43
N ALA A 66 4.21 1.61 7.00
CA ALA A 66 3.85 2.15 8.30
C ALA A 66 2.45 2.78 8.32
N GLU A 67 2.11 3.61 7.32
CA GLU A 67 0.78 4.22 7.20
C GLU A 67 -0.31 3.14 6.98
N ALA A 68 -0.02 2.07 6.22
CA ALA A 68 -0.95 0.97 5.99
C ALA A 68 -1.27 0.18 7.29
N ARG A 69 -0.26 -0.03 8.15
CA ARG A 69 -0.47 -0.64 9.48
C ARG A 69 -1.33 0.24 10.39
N ASP A 70 -1.10 1.55 10.38
CA ASP A 70 -1.89 2.50 11.16
C ASP A 70 -3.37 2.57 10.70
N LEU A 71 -3.58 2.53 9.38
CA LEU A 71 -4.92 2.44 8.79
C LEU A 71 -5.67 1.16 9.22
N ARG A 72 -4.97 0.02 9.33
CA ARG A 72 -5.57 -1.22 9.86
C ARG A 72 -6.00 -1.05 11.31
N LEU A 73 -5.15 -0.48 12.16
CA LEU A 73 -5.44 -0.27 13.58
C LEU A 73 -6.67 0.62 13.77
N THR A 74 -6.76 1.68 12.98
CA THR A 74 -7.92 2.59 13.00
C THR A 74 -9.20 1.94 12.47
N ALA A 75 -9.11 1.07 11.45
CA ALA A 75 -10.26 0.35 10.90
C ALA A 75 -10.77 -0.77 11.81
N ALA A 76 -9.90 -1.39 12.63
CA ALA A 76 -10.28 -2.40 13.61
C ALA A 76 -10.89 -1.80 14.90
N ALA A 77 -10.65 -0.52 15.16
CA ALA A 77 -11.14 0.21 16.32
C ALA A 77 -12.49 0.92 16.11
N ALA A 78 -13.12 0.78 14.93
CA ALA A 78 -14.36 1.44 14.53
C ALA A 78 -15.48 0.43 14.23
#